data_AF-A0A847P0Z4-F1
#
_entry.id   AF-A0A847P0Z4-F1
#
_cell.length_a   1.000
_cell.length_b   1.000
_cell.length_c   1.000
_cell.angle_alpha   90.00
_cell.angle_beta   90.00
_cell.angle_gamma   90.00
#
_symmetry.space_group_name_H-M   'P 1'
#
loop_
_entity.id
_entity.type
_entity.pdbx_description
1 polymer ?
#
loop_
_entity_poly.entity_id
_entity_poly.type
_entity_poly.pdbx_seq_one_letter_code
_entity_poly.pdbx_strand_id
1 'polypeptide(L)'
;MSLRLLAFLILFYFKISRERGAWNLVISSGMSWTYAHIFRAGAFCVGQEPFGLKDKPFDLISIQAMDENGPTDKSGYYRGWNENIRIWRSWSNGTRISSQDLFSITTHELGHAHHDQIYDGSYVNNVDSKIKEAWASAVSYYMTSSIYSLPLTSSSLDWYHKQLWRTGGDAYSPLMINLIDTYNQRSFGNIYLQDRVSGYTLKQIETIIAKGGCRNISDFKNEIKALPLPSGVTAAIRDEYLNQY
;
A
#
# COMPACT_ATOMS: atom_id res chain seq x y z
N MET A 1 24.48 25.78 -5.19
CA MET A 1 23.16 25.28 -4.78
C MET A 1 22.38 24.95 -6.04
N SER A 2 22.40 23.69 -6.48
CA SER A 2 21.86 23.27 -7.78
C SER A 2 20.60 22.46 -7.52
N LEU A 3 19.42 23.09 -7.63
CA LEU A 3 18.16 22.37 -7.81
C LEU A 3 18.23 21.62 -9.14
N ARG A 4 18.43 20.30 -9.11
CA ARG A 4 18.15 19.44 -10.25
C ARG A 4 16.78 18.82 -10.05
N LEU A 5 15.75 19.59 -10.44
CA LEU A 5 14.40 19.07 -10.56
C LEU A 5 14.36 18.18 -11.81
N LEU A 6 14.47 16.86 -11.63
CA LEU A 6 14.22 15.90 -12.70
C LEU A 6 12.83 15.29 -12.45
N ALA A 7 11.80 16.03 -12.83
CA ALA A 7 10.43 15.51 -12.87
C ALA A 7 10.33 14.51 -14.02
N PHE A 8 10.34 13.21 -13.71
CA PHE A 8 9.93 12.21 -14.69
C PHE A 8 8.42 12.08 -14.67
N LEU A 9 7.79 12.63 -15.71
CA LEU A 9 6.42 12.26 -16.07
C LEU A 9 6.49 10.82 -16.60
N ILE A 10 6.25 9.81 -15.77
CA ILE A 10 5.98 8.45 -16.26
C ILE A 10 4.55 8.48 -16.82
N LEU A 11 4.41 9.03 -18.03
CA LEU A 11 3.27 8.66 -18.87
C LEU A 11 3.43 7.15 -19.12
N PHE A 12 2.44 6.35 -18.74
CA PHE A 12 2.32 4.93 -19.08
C PHE A 12 2.08 4.74 -20.59
N TYR A 13 2.89 5.38 -21.43
CA TYR A 13 2.88 5.25 -22.87
C TYR A 13 3.98 4.28 -23.28
N PHE A 14 3.80 2.99 -22.97
CA PHE A 14 4.47 1.97 -23.77
C PHE A 14 3.83 1.97 -25.15
N LYS A 15 4.34 2.81 -26.05
CA LYS A 15 4.57 2.30 -27.41
C LYS A 15 5.60 1.20 -27.23
N ILE A 16 5.13 -0.02 -26.99
CA ILE A 16 5.93 -1.23 -27.03
C ILE A 16 6.63 -1.19 -28.39
N SER A 17 7.92 -0.83 -28.39
CA SER A 17 8.74 -0.97 -29.58
C SER A 17 8.67 -2.45 -29.96
N ARG A 18 8.44 -2.75 -31.23
CA ARG A 18 8.28 -4.11 -31.75
C ARG A 18 9.57 -4.94 -31.69
N GLU A 19 10.54 -4.56 -30.86
CA GLU A 19 11.82 -5.24 -30.71
C GLU A 19 11.76 -6.21 -29.53
N ARG A 20 11.50 -7.48 -29.85
CA ARG A 20 11.45 -8.61 -28.90
C ARG A 20 12.85 -9.18 -28.61
N GLY A 21 13.77 -8.33 -28.16
CA GLY A 21 15.08 -8.76 -27.64
C GLY A 21 15.08 -8.77 -26.11
N ALA A 22 15.73 -9.75 -25.47
CA ALA A 22 15.93 -9.74 -24.03
C ALA A 22 16.88 -8.58 -23.66
N TRP A 23 16.34 -7.54 -23.02
CA TRP A 23 17.14 -6.45 -22.46
C TRP A 23 17.85 -6.94 -21.20
N ASN A 24 19.07 -7.48 -21.36
CA ASN A 24 19.91 -7.95 -20.25
C ASN A 24 20.73 -6.81 -19.62
N LEU A 25 20.09 -5.70 -19.26
CA LEU A 25 20.75 -4.60 -18.55
C LEU A 25 20.70 -4.85 -17.04
N VAL A 26 21.84 -5.12 -16.42
CA VAL A 26 21.95 -5.23 -14.96
C VAL A 26 22.15 -3.84 -14.36
N ILE A 27 21.09 -3.29 -13.78
CA ILE A 27 21.15 -2.04 -13.03
C ILE A 27 21.39 -2.38 -11.56
N SER A 28 22.58 -2.07 -11.03
CA SER A 28 23.01 -2.49 -9.68
C SER A 28 23.16 -1.33 -8.68
N SER A 29 23.25 -0.08 -9.13
CA SER A 29 23.53 1.07 -8.27
C SER A 29 23.02 2.40 -8.84
N GLY A 30 23.18 3.46 -8.05
CA GLY A 30 22.79 4.83 -8.42
C GLY A 30 21.29 5.05 -8.53
N MET A 31 20.90 6.22 -9.04
CA MET A 31 19.48 6.56 -9.22
C MET A 31 18.76 5.66 -10.22
N SER A 32 19.46 5.15 -11.24
CA SER A 32 18.88 4.18 -12.18
C SER A 32 18.34 2.93 -11.46
N TRP A 33 19.02 2.48 -10.40
CA TRP A 33 18.53 1.35 -9.60
C TRP A 33 17.25 1.70 -8.82
N THR A 34 17.17 2.92 -8.27
CA THR A 34 15.96 3.41 -7.59
C THR A 34 14.81 3.52 -8.58
N TYR A 35 15.05 4.10 -9.75
CA TYR A 35 14.05 4.19 -10.82
C TYR A 35 13.56 2.81 -11.25
N ALA A 36 14.45 1.82 -11.36
CA ALA A 36 14.08 0.47 -11.77
C ALA A 36 13.10 -0.19 -10.79
N HIS A 37 13.28 -0.04 -9.48
CA HIS A 37 12.37 -0.64 -8.48
C HIS A 37 11.05 0.11 -8.35
N ILE A 38 11.05 1.45 -8.43
CA ILE A 38 9.81 2.25 -8.50
C ILE A 38 9.01 1.87 -9.75
N PHE A 39 9.68 1.77 -10.90
CA PHE A 39 9.06 1.37 -12.15
C PHE A 39 8.52 -0.06 -12.08
N ARG A 40 9.27 -0.99 -11.48
CA ARG A 40 8.82 -2.36 -11.26
C ARG A 40 7.53 -2.41 -10.45
N ALA A 41 7.43 -1.64 -9.38
CA ALA A 41 6.21 -1.53 -8.57
C ALA A 41 5.02 -0.98 -9.37
N GLY A 42 5.21 0.13 -10.10
CA GLY A 42 4.17 0.70 -10.96
C GLY A 42 3.70 -0.26 -12.06
N ALA A 43 4.64 -0.92 -12.74
CA ALA A 43 4.33 -1.93 -13.76
C ALA A 43 3.58 -3.14 -13.18
N PHE A 44 3.93 -3.54 -11.96
CA PHE A 44 3.23 -4.61 -11.26
C PHE A 44 1.78 -4.23 -10.99
N CYS A 45 1.53 -3.07 -10.36
CA CYS A 45 0.18 -2.59 -10.05
C CYS A 45 -0.73 -2.44 -11.28
N VAL A 46 -0.19 -2.06 -12.44
CA VAL A 46 -1.00 -1.78 -13.64
C VAL A 46 -1.24 -3.00 -14.53
N GLY A 47 -0.33 -3.99 -14.53
CA GLY A 47 -0.33 -5.05 -15.54
C GLY A 47 -0.04 -6.46 -15.06
N GLN A 48 0.32 -6.65 -13.78
CA GLN A 48 0.71 -7.97 -13.24
C GLN A 48 0.09 -8.25 -11.87
N GLU A 49 -0.74 -7.35 -11.35
CA GLU A 49 -1.34 -7.49 -10.04
C GLU A 49 -2.34 -8.67 -10.06
N PRO A 50 -2.19 -9.67 -9.16
CA PRO A 50 -2.96 -10.91 -9.24
C PRO A 50 -4.26 -10.87 -8.41
N PHE A 51 -4.56 -9.77 -7.72
CA PHE A 51 -5.64 -9.68 -6.75
C PHE A 51 -6.98 -9.23 -7.36
N GLY A 52 -6.98 -8.83 -8.63
CA GLY A 52 -8.17 -8.53 -9.42
C GLY A 52 -8.80 -7.19 -9.07
N LEU A 53 -8.02 -6.23 -8.57
CA LEU A 53 -8.41 -4.86 -8.28
C LEU A 53 -9.02 -4.17 -9.51
N LYS A 54 -10.06 -3.38 -9.26
CA LYS A 54 -10.80 -2.60 -10.27
C LYS A 54 -10.09 -1.27 -10.39
N ASP A 55 -10.22 -0.66 -11.54
CA ASP A 55 -9.65 0.65 -11.82
C ASP A 55 -8.12 0.61 -11.80
N LYS A 56 -7.52 0.85 -12.96
CA LYS A 56 -6.09 1.13 -12.95
C LYS A 56 -5.91 2.36 -12.09
N PRO A 57 -4.99 2.33 -11.11
CA PRO A 57 -4.91 3.43 -10.17
C PRO A 57 -4.59 4.79 -10.82
N PHE A 58 -4.26 4.83 -12.13
CA PHE A 58 -3.86 6.04 -12.84
C PHE A 58 -4.19 6.03 -14.35
N ASP A 59 -4.67 7.17 -14.85
CA ASP A 59 -4.32 7.71 -16.19
C ASP A 59 -3.35 8.91 -16.10
N LEU A 60 -3.22 9.55 -14.93
CA LEU A 60 -2.52 10.85 -14.74
C LEU A 60 -1.69 10.95 -13.45
N ILE A 61 -0.98 9.89 -13.04
CA ILE A 61 -0.05 9.98 -11.90
C ILE A 61 1.40 10.16 -12.34
N SER A 62 2.06 11.13 -11.72
CA SER A 62 3.50 11.34 -11.80
C SER A 62 4.17 10.89 -10.50
N ILE A 63 5.18 10.03 -10.62
CA ILE A 63 6.01 9.58 -9.50
C ILE A 63 7.38 10.25 -9.61
N GLN A 64 7.76 11.00 -8.59
CA GLN A 64 9.07 11.63 -8.46
C GLN A 64 9.98 10.74 -7.62
N ALA A 65 11.15 10.43 -8.17
CA ALA A 65 12.20 9.71 -7.46
C ALA A 65 13.28 10.69 -7.01
N MET A 66 13.41 10.86 -5.70
CA MET A 66 14.20 11.93 -5.08
C MET A 66 15.64 11.44 -4.84
N ASP A 67 16.62 12.14 -5.42
CA ASP A 67 18.05 11.88 -5.23
C ASP A 67 18.60 12.58 -3.97
N GLU A 68 17.92 12.37 -2.85
CA GLU A 68 18.23 12.97 -1.55
C GLU A 68 17.68 12.08 -0.42
N ASN A 69 17.99 12.43 0.83
CA ASN A 69 17.46 11.74 2.00
C ASN A 69 16.00 12.13 2.22
N GLY A 70 15.19 11.16 2.65
CA GLY A 70 13.81 11.39 3.06
C GLY A 70 13.69 12.35 4.27
N PRO A 71 12.58 13.09 4.39
CA PRO A 71 12.33 13.92 5.55
C PRO A 71 11.92 13.05 6.75
N THR A 72 12.52 13.29 7.91
CA THR A 72 12.18 12.67 9.20
C THR A 72 12.04 11.14 9.17
N ASP A 73 10.82 10.64 9.16
CA ASP A 73 10.40 9.25 9.24
C ASP A 73 9.71 8.80 7.94
N LYS A 74 9.74 9.63 6.89
CA LYS A 74 9.07 9.37 5.62
C LYS A 74 10.06 9.02 4.51
N SER A 75 9.70 8.02 3.74
CA SER A 75 10.41 7.58 2.54
C SER A 75 9.52 7.54 1.29
N GLY A 76 8.22 7.78 1.46
CA GLY A 76 7.22 7.98 0.43
C GLY A 76 6.21 9.04 0.84
N TYR A 77 5.56 9.68 -0.14
CA TYR A 77 4.44 10.59 0.14
C TYR A 77 3.50 10.78 -1.06
N TYR A 78 2.20 10.57 -0.82
CA TYR A 78 1.10 10.90 -1.71
C TYR A 78 0.51 12.31 -1.47
N ARG A 79 0.17 13.02 -2.55
CA ARG A 79 -0.57 14.30 -2.57
C ARG A 79 -1.74 14.19 -3.56
N GLY A 80 -2.89 14.75 -3.20
CA GLY A 80 -4.10 14.80 -4.04
C GLY A 80 -4.06 15.83 -5.18
N TRP A 81 -2.87 16.30 -5.58
CA TRP A 81 -2.68 17.23 -6.70
C TRP A 81 -1.39 16.90 -7.46
N ASN A 82 -1.25 17.43 -8.68
CA ASN A 82 -0.14 17.14 -9.62
C ASN A 82 1.24 17.06 -8.94
N GLU A 83 2.08 16.14 -9.40
CA GLU A 83 3.23 15.59 -8.64
C GLU A 83 2.79 14.73 -7.45
N ASN A 84 1.87 13.81 -7.73
CA ASN A 84 1.12 13.09 -6.71
C ASN A 84 1.98 12.21 -5.80
N ILE A 85 3.11 11.67 -6.27
CA ILE A 85 3.91 10.74 -5.45
C ILE A 85 5.37 11.16 -5.44
N ARG A 86 5.97 11.20 -4.25
CA ARG A 86 7.43 11.31 -4.05
C ARG A 86 7.94 10.07 -3.34
N ILE A 87 9.05 9.51 -3.85
CA ILE A 87 9.75 8.37 -3.27
C ILE A 87 11.22 8.75 -3.12
N TRP A 88 11.79 8.59 -1.93
CA TRP A 88 13.20 8.89 -1.67
C TRP A 88 14.08 7.66 -1.82
N ARG A 89 15.32 7.84 -2.28
CA ARG A 89 16.30 6.73 -2.41
C ARG A 89 16.89 6.27 -1.08
N SER A 90 16.86 7.14 -0.07
CA SER A 90 17.50 6.95 1.23
C SER A 90 16.57 7.39 2.35
N TRP A 91 16.65 6.69 3.48
CA TRP A 91 16.10 7.12 4.77
C TRP A 91 16.70 8.47 5.19
N SER A 92 16.08 9.13 6.18
CA SER A 92 16.54 10.43 6.68
C SER A 92 17.98 10.42 7.20
N ASN A 93 18.41 9.32 7.80
CA ASN A 93 19.78 9.10 8.28
C ASN A 93 20.80 8.81 7.16
N GLY A 94 20.39 8.85 5.89
CA GLY A 94 21.24 8.59 4.73
C GLY A 94 21.36 7.11 4.35
N THR A 95 20.83 6.19 5.15
CA THR A 95 20.82 4.77 4.83
C THR A 95 20.01 4.54 3.56
N ARG A 96 20.58 3.82 2.59
CA ARG A 96 19.90 3.50 1.34
C ARG A 96 18.70 2.58 1.59
N ILE A 97 17.57 2.87 0.95
CA ILE A 97 16.38 2.05 1.02
C ILE A 97 16.60 0.76 0.22
N SER A 98 16.18 -0.38 0.78
CA SER A 98 16.33 -1.68 0.12
C SER A 98 15.41 -1.78 -1.11
N SER A 99 15.65 -2.76 -1.99
CA SER A 99 14.79 -2.96 -3.17
C SER A 99 13.37 -3.37 -2.78
N GLN A 100 13.25 -4.19 -1.75
CA GLN A 100 11.97 -4.61 -1.19
C GLN A 100 11.23 -3.41 -0.60
N ASP A 101 11.90 -2.58 0.20
CA ASP A 101 11.27 -1.42 0.80
C ASP A 101 10.89 -0.38 -0.25
N LEU A 102 11.74 -0.11 -1.25
CA LEU A 102 11.36 0.80 -2.36
C LEU A 102 10.11 0.30 -3.09
N PHE A 103 10.00 -1.01 -3.33
CA PHE A 103 8.83 -1.60 -3.95
C PHE A 103 7.59 -1.42 -3.06
N SER A 104 7.71 -1.71 -1.76
CA SER A 104 6.62 -1.56 -0.80
C SER A 104 6.16 -0.12 -0.63
N ILE A 105 7.09 0.81 -0.39
CA ILE A 105 6.79 2.24 -0.25
C ILE A 105 6.08 2.72 -1.52
N THR A 106 6.59 2.35 -2.70
CA THR A 106 5.95 2.71 -3.96
C THR A 106 4.53 2.16 -4.01
N THR A 107 4.32 0.87 -3.75
CA THR A 107 2.97 0.27 -3.78
C THR A 107 2.03 0.82 -2.69
N HIS A 108 2.55 1.28 -1.55
CA HIS A 108 1.78 2.02 -0.53
C HIS A 108 1.23 3.33 -1.09
N GLU A 109 2.11 4.17 -1.67
CA GLU A 109 1.68 5.46 -2.25
C GLU A 109 0.77 5.26 -3.48
N LEU A 110 0.98 4.19 -4.25
CA LEU A 110 0.07 3.79 -5.32
C LEU A 110 -1.29 3.30 -4.78
N GLY A 111 -1.33 2.73 -3.57
CA GLY A 111 -2.57 2.40 -2.86
C GLY A 111 -3.37 3.64 -2.45
N HIS A 112 -2.69 4.70 -2.00
CA HIS A 112 -3.33 6.01 -1.76
C HIS A 112 -3.93 6.59 -3.05
N ALA A 113 -3.15 6.58 -4.13
CA ALA A 113 -3.60 7.01 -5.45
C ALA A 113 -4.80 6.21 -5.97
N HIS A 114 -4.76 4.88 -5.84
CA HIS A 114 -5.88 4.01 -6.16
C HIS A 114 -7.16 4.43 -5.42
N HIS A 115 -7.02 4.72 -4.13
CA HIS A 115 -8.13 5.17 -3.31
C HIS A 115 -8.63 6.56 -3.73
N ASP A 116 -7.74 7.46 -4.14
CA ASP A 116 -8.14 8.78 -4.64
C ASP A 116 -8.91 8.69 -5.97
N GLN A 117 -8.54 7.76 -6.84
CA GLN A 117 -9.25 7.48 -8.08
C GLN A 117 -10.71 7.06 -7.83
N ILE A 118 -10.95 6.25 -6.79
CA ILE A 118 -12.30 5.85 -6.36
C ILE A 118 -13.15 7.07 -5.95
N TYR A 119 -12.52 8.09 -5.38
CA TYR A 119 -13.17 9.30 -4.85
C TYR A 119 -13.08 10.50 -5.79
N ASP A 120 -12.69 10.29 -7.06
CA ASP A 120 -12.58 11.32 -8.09
C ASP A 120 -11.77 12.55 -7.62
N GLY A 121 -10.61 12.31 -6.98
CA GLY A 121 -9.71 13.37 -6.52
C GLY A 121 -10.09 14.00 -5.16
N SER A 122 -11.19 13.56 -4.54
CA SER A 122 -11.72 14.16 -3.30
C SER A 122 -11.32 13.42 -2.02
N TYR A 123 -10.55 12.33 -2.13
CA TYR A 123 -10.15 11.43 -1.04
C TYR A 123 -9.49 12.14 0.14
N VAL A 124 -8.57 13.06 -0.14
CA VAL A 124 -7.75 13.74 0.88
C VAL A 124 -8.63 14.44 1.93
N ASN A 125 -9.77 14.99 1.53
CA ASN A 125 -10.66 15.71 2.44
C ASN A 125 -11.83 14.87 2.95
N ASN A 126 -12.14 13.75 2.29
CA ASN A 126 -13.38 13.01 2.52
C ASN A 126 -13.21 11.67 3.25
N VAL A 127 -11.98 11.15 3.37
CA VAL A 127 -11.72 9.86 4.00
C VAL A 127 -10.84 10.02 5.23
N ASP A 128 -11.16 9.37 6.34
CA ASP A 128 -10.37 9.35 7.57
C ASP A 128 -9.04 8.62 7.32
N SER A 129 -7.95 9.22 7.83
CA SER A 129 -6.60 8.66 7.87
C SER A 129 -6.55 7.17 8.23
N LYS A 130 -7.40 6.70 9.17
CA LYS A 130 -7.45 5.29 9.58
C LYS A 130 -7.90 4.35 8.46
N ILE A 131 -8.74 4.82 7.53
CA ILE A 131 -9.15 4.05 6.34
C ILE A 131 -8.13 4.26 5.20
N LYS A 132 -7.63 5.50 5.05
CA LYS A 132 -6.59 5.86 4.08
C LYS A 132 -5.36 4.95 4.18
N GLU A 133 -4.71 4.98 5.34
CA GLU A 133 -3.47 4.25 5.55
C GLU A 133 -3.71 2.74 5.62
N ALA A 134 -4.82 2.27 6.20
CA ALA A 134 -5.14 0.84 6.24
C ALA A 134 -5.25 0.23 4.82
N TRP A 135 -5.87 0.95 3.88
CA TRP A 135 -5.94 0.50 2.49
C TRP A 135 -4.56 0.51 1.82
N ALA A 136 -3.83 1.62 1.91
CA ALA A 136 -2.50 1.74 1.33
C ALA A 136 -1.53 0.67 1.88
N SER A 137 -1.59 0.39 3.18
CA SER A 137 -0.83 -0.68 3.82
C SER A 137 -1.25 -2.07 3.34
N ALA A 138 -2.54 -2.34 3.14
CA ALA A 138 -2.99 -3.62 2.59
C ALA A 138 -2.48 -3.84 1.15
N VAL A 139 -2.61 -2.82 0.28
CA VAL A 139 -2.06 -2.86 -1.08
C VAL A 139 -0.55 -3.12 -1.04
N SER A 140 0.19 -2.33 -0.27
CA SER A 140 1.64 -2.52 -0.08
C SER A 140 1.99 -3.94 0.36
N TYR A 141 1.34 -4.44 1.41
CA TYR A 141 1.62 -5.74 1.98
C TYR A 141 1.40 -6.87 0.97
N TYR A 142 0.22 -6.93 0.33
CA TYR A 142 -0.10 -8.02 -0.59
C TYR A 142 0.71 -7.96 -1.89
N MET A 143 0.88 -6.76 -2.46
CA MET A 143 1.70 -6.60 -3.67
C MET A 143 3.15 -6.99 -3.39
N THR A 144 3.73 -6.51 -2.29
CA THR A 144 5.12 -6.84 -1.95
C THR A 144 5.28 -8.32 -1.59
N SER A 145 4.33 -8.89 -0.83
CA SER A 145 4.35 -10.32 -0.47
C SER A 145 4.33 -11.24 -1.70
N SER A 146 3.63 -10.85 -2.76
CA SER A 146 3.56 -11.65 -4.00
C SER A 146 4.89 -11.74 -4.76
N ILE A 147 5.82 -10.80 -4.49
CA ILE A 147 7.12 -10.71 -5.16
C ILE A 147 8.28 -11.10 -4.25
N TYR A 148 8.22 -10.72 -2.98
CA TYR A 148 9.30 -10.83 -2.01
C TYR A 148 9.02 -11.82 -0.87
N SER A 149 7.87 -12.49 -0.87
CA SER A 149 7.48 -13.50 0.14
C SER A 149 7.65 -12.96 1.57
N LEU A 150 7.05 -11.81 1.86
CA LEU A 150 7.11 -11.22 3.18
C LEU A 150 6.59 -12.19 4.25
N PRO A 151 7.22 -12.25 5.43
CA PRO A 151 6.72 -13.09 6.50
C PRO A 151 5.38 -12.57 7.03
N LEU A 152 4.48 -13.50 7.38
CA LEU A 152 3.25 -13.26 8.15
C LEU A 152 3.54 -13.02 9.64
N THR A 153 4.65 -12.35 9.94
CA THR A 153 5.11 -12.01 11.28
C THR A 153 6.08 -10.86 11.13
N SER A 154 6.02 -9.83 11.97
CA SER A 154 7.24 -9.18 12.47
C SER A 154 6.92 -7.95 13.33
N SER A 155 7.59 -7.89 14.47
CA SER A 155 7.89 -6.67 15.21
C SER A 155 9.05 -5.87 14.59
N SER A 156 9.73 -6.45 13.60
CA SER A 156 11.03 -6.02 13.04
C SER A 156 10.98 -5.48 11.61
N LEU A 157 9.80 -5.46 10.97
CA LEU A 157 9.65 -4.75 9.69
C LEU A 157 9.30 -3.29 9.93
N ASP A 158 9.76 -2.45 9.00
CA ASP A 158 9.46 -1.04 8.92
C ASP A 158 7.93 -0.79 8.83
N TRP A 159 7.48 0.44 9.11
CA TRP A 159 6.07 0.81 9.28
C TRP A 159 5.18 0.33 8.11
N TYR A 160 5.72 0.28 6.89
CA TYR A 160 5.04 -0.14 5.66
C TYR A 160 4.69 -1.63 5.55
N HIS A 161 5.25 -2.49 6.40
CA HIS A 161 4.97 -3.94 6.42
C HIS A 161 4.67 -4.48 7.82
N LYS A 162 4.58 -3.60 8.81
CA LYS A 162 4.38 -3.97 10.20
C LYS A 162 3.01 -4.63 10.35
N GLN A 163 3.00 -5.85 10.87
CA GLN A 163 1.78 -6.54 11.25
C GLN A 163 1.55 -6.58 12.76
N LEU A 164 2.55 -6.30 13.60
CA LEU A 164 2.36 -6.35 15.06
C LEU A 164 1.82 -5.03 15.62
N TRP A 165 0.51 -4.97 15.89
CA TRP A 165 -0.16 -3.76 16.38
C TRP A 165 -0.87 -3.95 17.71
N ARG A 166 -0.82 -2.91 18.55
CA ARG A 166 -1.56 -2.82 19.81
C ARG A 166 -3.00 -2.40 19.56
N THR A 167 -3.91 -2.77 20.46
CA THR A 167 -5.29 -2.26 20.46
C THR A 167 -5.29 -0.74 20.64
N GLY A 168 -6.23 -0.05 19.98
CA GLY A 168 -6.34 1.42 20.05
C GLY A 168 -5.21 2.19 19.36
N GLY A 169 -4.54 1.58 18.38
CA GLY A 169 -3.44 2.18 17.62
C GLY A 169 -3.82 3.42 16.79
N ASP A 170 -2.79 3.98 16.14
CA ASP A 170 -2.84 5.22 15.35
C ASP A 170 -3.46 5.03 13.95
N ALA A 171 -3.23 5.99 13.04
CA ALA A 171 -3.74 5.98 11.67
C ALA A 171 -3.25 4.76 10.86
N TYR A 172 -2.02 4.32 11.09
CA TYR A 172 -1.48 3.13 10.46
C TYR A 172 -1.98 1.91 11.23
N SER A 173 -2.60 0.98 10.52
CA SER A 173 -3.18 -0.17 11.18
C SER A 173 -3.31 -1.36 10.23
N PRO A 174 -3.38 -2.58 10.76
CA PRO A 174 -3.49 -3.77 9.94
C PRO A 174 -4.97 -4.08 9.62
N LEU A 175 -5.88 -3.10 9.78
CA LEU A 175 -7.34 -3.28 9.70
C LEU A 175 -7.78 -4.12 8.51
N MET A 176 -7.21 -3.85 7.34
CA MET A 176 -7.57 -4.51 6.08
C MET A 176 -6.69 -5.73 5.76
N ILE A 177 -5.48 -5.80 6.33
CA ILE A 177 -4.55 -6.93 6.18
C ILE A 177 -5.08 -8.15 6.94
N ASN A 178 -5.41 -7.95 8.21
CA ASN A 178 -5.95 -8.96 9.13
C ASN A 178 -7.25 -9.61 8.63
N LEU A 179 -8.08 -8.91 7.86
CA LEU A 179 -9.30 -9.51 7.30
C LEU A 179 -9.00 -10.61 6.26
N ILE A 180 -7.81 -10.58 5.66
CA ILE A 180 -7.42 -11.44 4.55
C ILE A 180 -6.43 -12.51 5.02
N ASP A 181 -5.41 -12.12 5.81
CA ASP A 181 -4.39 -13.05 6.28
C ASP A 181 -4.84 -13.95 7.44
N THR A 182 -3.92 -14.75 7.98
CA THR A 182 -4.19 -15.69 9.08
C THR A 182 -3.41 -15.35 10.35
N TYR A 183 -2.81 -14.17 10.46
CA TYR A 183 -1.85 -13.84 11.50
C TYR A 183 -2.51 -13.21 12.73
N ASN A 184 -2.68 -14.02 13.77
CA ASN A 184 -3.23 -13.53 15.03
C ASN A 184 -2.17 -12.85 15.93
N GLN A 185 -2.21 -11.52 16.01
CA GLN A 185 -1.29 -10.74 16.85
C GLN A 185 -1.42 -11.03 18.36
N ARG A 186 -2.55 -11.57 18.83
CA ARG A 186 -2.81 -11.93 20.24
C ARG A 186 -1.78 -12.91 20.79
N SER A 187 -1.14 -13.70 19.93
CA SER A 187 -0.06 -14.62 20.29
C SER A 187 1.12 -13.93 20.99
N PHE A 188 1.32 -12.62 20.78
CA PHE A 188 2.35 -11.80 21.43
C PHE A 188 1.90 -11.20 22.77
N GLY A 189 0.62 -11.30 23.14
CA GLY A 189 0.09 -10.86 24.43
C GLY A 189 -1.25 -10.12 24.37
N ASN A 190 -1.80 -9.84 25.54
CA ASN A 190 -3.16 -9.29 25.71
C ASN A 190 -3.32 -7.82 25.28
N ILE A 191 -2.23 -7.11 25.01
CA ILE A 191 -2.25 -5.72 24.53
C ILE A 191 -2.29 -5.60 23.00
N TYR A 192 -2.08 -6.71 22.28
CA TYR A 192 -2.09 -6.75 20.81
C TYR A 192 -3.50 -6.99 20.26
N LEU A 193 -3.69 -6.91 18.96
CA LEU A 193 -4.99 -7.21 18.36
C LEU A 193 -5.30 -8.71 18.43
N GLN A 194 -6.54 -9.05 18.77
CA GLN A 194 -7.09 -10.39 18.62
C GLN A 194 -7.70 -10.52 17.24
N ASP A 195 -6.94 -11.15 16.36
CA ASP A 195 -7.37 -11.38 15.00
C ASP A 195 -7.63 -12.87 14.77
N ARG A 196 -8.91 -13.17 14.56
CA ARG A 196 -9.40 -14.51 14.22
C ARG A 196 -10.20 -14.47 12.93
N VAL A 197 -10.16 -13.34 12.22
CA VAL A 197 -10.80 -13.16 10.93
C VAL A 197 -9.78 -13.51 9.87
N SER A 198 -10.20 -14.17 8.81
CA SER A 198 -9.34 -14.48 7.66
C SER A 198 -10.21 -14.84 6.47
N GLY A 199 -9.63 -14.81 5.26
CA GLY A 199 -10.28 -15.35 4.07
C GLY A 199 -11.22 -14.40 3.33
N TYR A 200 -11.28 -13.11 3.70
CA TYR A 200 -11.67 -12.10 2.72
C TYR A 200 -10.58 -11.97 1.65
N THR A 201 -10.91 -11.35 0.53
CA THR A 201 -9.98 -11.06 -0.57
C THR A 201 -9.70 -9.56 -0.65
N LEU A 202 -8.53 -9.18 -1.15
CA LEU A 202 -8.21 -7.76 -1.37
C LEU A 202 -9.26 -7.08 -2.28
N LYS A 203 -9.82 -7.84 -3.24
CA LYS A 203 -10.93 -7.40 -4.10
C LYS A 203 -12.23 -7.10 -3.33
N GLN A 204 -12.56 -7.91 -2.33
CA GLN A 204 -13.73 -7.65 -1.49
C GLN A 204 -13.51 -6.39 -0.65
N ILE A 205 -12.29 -6.19 -0.14
CA ILE A 205 -11.94 -4.98 0.61
C ILE A 205 -12.01 -3.74 -0.28
N GLU A 206 -11.48 -3.81 -1.50
CA GLU A 206 -11.66 -2.75 -2.50
C GLU A 206 -13.14 -2.43 -2.73
N THR A 207 -13.97 -3.46 -2.91
CA THR A 207 -15.41 -3.27 -3.14
C THR A 207 -16.09 -2.54 -1.98
N ILE A 208 -15.58 -2.66 -0.76
CA ILE A 208 -16.05 -1.90 0.41
C ILE A 208 -15.64 -0.43 0.30
N ILE A 209 -14.34 -0.16 0.13
CA ILE A 209 -13.86 1.23 0.08
C ILE A 209 -14.39 1.99 -1.15
N ALA A 210 -14.75 1.27 -2.21
CA ALA A 210 -15.32 1.80 -3.45
C ALA A 210 -16.77 2.29 -3.33
N LYS A 211 -17.48 2.00 -2.23
CA LYS A 211 -18.91 2.35 -2.09
C LYS A 211 -19.20 3.83 -1.83
N GLY A 212 -18.25 4.75 -2.05
CA GLY A 212 -18.40 6.21 -1.97
C GLY A 212 -18.75 6.81 -0.58
N GLY A 213 -19.36 6.01 0.29
CA GLY A 213 -19.71 6.32 1.67
C GLY A 213 -18.77 5.66 2.70
N CYS A 214 -17.81 4.83 2.30
CA CYS A 214 -16.86 4.20 3.23
C CYS A 214 -15.74 5.16 3.63
N ARG A 215 -16.06 6.17 4.45
CA ARG A 215 -15.16 7.29 4.74
C ARG A 215 -14.46 7.17 6.08
N ASN A 216 -15.03 6.45 7.03
CA ASN A 216 -14.47 6.26 8.36
C ASN A 216 -14.64 4.81 8.83
N ILE A 217 -14.14 4.51 10.03
CA ILE A 217 -14.22 3.16 10.61
C ILE A 217 -15.67 2.67 10.78
N SER A 218 -16.60 3.56 11.14
CA SER A 218 -18.01 3.17 11.29
C SER A 218 -18.59 2.70 9.96
N ASP A 219 -18.32 3.45 8.89
CA ASP A 219 -18.77 3.08 7.55
C ASP A 219 -18.14 1.76 7.09
N PHE A 220 -16.82 1.61 7.28
CA PHE A 220 -16.12 0.37 6.96
C PHE A 220 -16.70 -0.83 7.71
N LYS A 221 -16.97 -0.67 9.03
CA LYS A 221 -17.62 -1.69 9.86
C LYS A 221 -19.00 -2.06 9.32
N ASN A 222 -19.80 -1.10 8.87
CA ASN A 222 -21.12 -1.39 8.30
C ASN A 222 -21.00 -2.17 6.99
N GLU A 223 -20.05 -1.78 6.13
CA GLU A 223 -19.87 -2.38 4.82
C GLU A 223 -19.30 -3.80 4.88
N ILE A 224 -18.28 -4.05 5.73
CA ILE A 224 -17.75 -5.41 5.93
C ILE A 224 -18.80 -6.32 6.56
N LYS A 225 -19.69 -5.77 7.40
CA LYS A 225 -20.79 -6.55 8.00
C LYS A 225 -21.82 -7.02 6.99
N ALA A 226 -21.94 -6.31 5.87
CA ALA A 226 -22.84 -6.66 4.76
C ALA A 226 -22.27 -7.70 3.79
N LEU A 227 -20.96 -8.01 3.87
CA LEU A 227 -20.38 -9.09 3.07
C LEU A 227 -20.70 -10.48 3.65
N PRO A 228 -20.78 -11.52 2.80
CA PRO A 228 -20.78 -12.90 3.26
C PRO A 228 -19.56 -13.19 4.14
N LEU A 229 -19.79 -13.92 5.23
CA LEU A 229 -18.71 -14.34 6.12
C LEU A 229 -17.83 -15.40 5.43
N PRO A 230 -16.49 -15.29 5.52
CA PRO A 230 -15.60 -16.35 5.10
C PRO A 230 -15.84 -17.65 5.87
N SER A 231 -15.43 -18.77 5.28
CA SER A 231 -15.55 -20.08 5.91
C SER A 231 -14.85 -20.10 7.28
N GLY A 232 -15.54 -20.58 8.32
CA GLY A 232 -15.02 -20.65 9.68
C GLY A 232 -15.07 -19.34 10.48
N VAL A 233 -15.45 -18.22 9.85
CA VAL A 233 -15.64 -16.93 10.53
C VAL A 233 -17.11 -16.75 10.93
N THR A 234 -17.37 -16.43 12.20
CA THR A 234 -18.71 -16.07 12.67
C THR A 234 -18.87 -14.55 12.79
N ALA A 235 -20.11 -14.07 12.83
CA ALA A 235 -20.39 -12.65 13.07
C ALA A 235 -19.78 -12.17 14.41
N ALA A 236 -19.79 -13.01 15.45
CA ALA A 236 -19.18 -12.69 16.73
C ALA A 236 -17.65 -12.55 16.63
N ILE A 237 -16.98 -13.43 15.88
CA ILE A 237 -15.52 -13.35 15.65
C ILE A 237 -15.17 -12.06 14.88
N ARG A 238 -15.89 -11.77 13.80
CA ARG A 238 -15.69 -10.54 13.02
C ARG A 238 -15.91 -9.30 13.87
N ASP A 239 -17.00 -9.26 14.64
CA ASP A 239 -17.35 -8.09 15.43
C ASP A 239 -16.39 -7.88 16.62
N GLU A 240 -15.86 -8.95 17.24
CA GLU A 240 -14.77 -8.86 18.23
C GLU A 240 -13.53 -8.21 17.62
N TYR A 241 -13.15 -8.60 16.41
CA TYR A 241 -12.03 -8.00 15.71
C TYR A 241 -12.25 -6.51 15.44
N LEU A 242 -13.39 -6.17 14.83
CA LEU A 242 -13.72 -4.79 14.48
C LEU A 242 -13.85 -3.87 15.70
N ASN A 243 -14.30 -4.37 16.85
CA ASN A 243 -14.46 -3.58 18.07
C ASN A 243 -13.14 -3.15 18.72
N GLN A 244 -11.99 -3.62 18.22
CA GLN A 244 -10.67 -3.20 18.68
C GLN A 244 -10.16 -1.91 18.02
N TYR A 245 -10.95 -1.34 17.10
CA TYR A 245 -10.68 -0.13 16.31
C TYR A 245 -11.66 1.01 16.58
#